data_AF-A0A317IRE5-F1
#
_entry.id   AF-A0A317IRE5-F1
#
_cell.length_a   1.000
_cell.length_b   1.000
_cell.length_c   1.000
_cell.angle_alpha   90.00
_cell.angle_beta   90.00
_cell.angle_gamma   90.00
#
_symmetry.space_group_name_H-M   'P 1'
#
loop_
_entity.id
_entity.type
_entity.pdbx_description
1 polymer ?
#
loop_
_entity_poly.entity_id
_entity_poly.type
_entity_poly.pdbx_seq_one_letter_code
_entity_poly.pdbx_strand_id
1 'polypeptide(L)' 'MQIDPLNSPSPVAAPTPQPHEDPAQFRQLVTAVRALNKSELLGDDRELQFARDPGTRMPVIRMVHPNTGEVIEQIPP' A
#
# COMPACT_ATOMS: atom_id res chain seq x y z
N MET A 1 -49.82 -18.04 6.79
CA MET A 1 -48.59 -17.49 7.37
C MET A 1 -47.44 -18.37 6.89
N GLN A 2 -46.83 -18.02 5.77
CA GLN A 2 -45.64 -18.71 5.25
C GLN A 2 -44.47 -17.75 5.43
N ILE A 3 -43.57 -18.12 6.33
CA ILE A 3 -42.26 -17.51 6.62
C ILE A 3 -41.29 -18.71 6.60
N ASP A 4 -40.09 -18.72 6.01
CA ASP A 4 -39.07 -17.69 5.87
C ASP A 4 -38.22 -17.99 4.61
N PRO A 5 -37.45 -17.01 4.11
CA PRO A 5 -36.65 -17.14 2.91
C PRO A 5 -35.37 -17.96 3.16
N LEU A 6 -35.00 -18.76 2.16
CA LEU A 6 -33.73 -19.47 2.12
C LEU A 6 -32.57 -18.46 2.09
N ASN A 7 -31.99 -18.25 3.27
CA ASN A 7 -30.73 -17.56 3.49
C ASN A 7 -29.63 -18.28 2.70
N SER A 8 -29.37 -17.80 1.49
CA SER A 8 -28.29 -18.28 0.63
C SER A 8 -26.97 -17.78 1.23
N PRO A 9 -26.06 -18.66 1.70
CA PRO A 9 -24.76 -18.18 2.15
C PRO A 9 -23.98 -17.70 0.93
N SER A 10 -23.78 -16.38 0.85
CA SER A 10 -22.81 -15.75 -0.03
C SER A 10 -21.47 -16.49 0.09
N PRO A 11 -20.72 -16.74 -1.00
CA PRO A 11 -19.37 -17.26 -0.88
C PRO A 11 -18.57 -16.28 -0.02
N VAL A 12 -18.15 -16.75 1.16
CA VAL A 12 -17.21 -16.03 2.01
C VAL A 12 -15.99 -15.78 1.15
N ALA A 13 -15.72 -14.51 0.85
CA ALA A 13 -14.51 -14.11 0.16
C ALA A 13 -13.33 -14.76 0.89
N ALA A 14 -12.58 -15.59 0.18
CA ALA A 14 -11.35 -16.18 0.69
C ALA A 14 -10.51 -15.04 1.30
N PRO A 15 -9.91 -15.23 2.49
CA PRO A 15 -8.99 -14.24 3.01
C PRO A 15 -7.89 -14.06 1.96
N THR A 16 -7.87 -12.90 1.31
CA THR A 16 -6.73 -12.47 0.50
C THR A 16 -5.49 -12.73 1.34
N PRO A 17 -4.46 -13.43 0.84
CA PRO A 17 -3.24 -13.67 1.60
C PRO A 17 -2.75 -12.31 2.08
N GLN A 18 -2.90 -12.02 3.36
CA GLN A 18 -2.30 -10.84 3.94
C GLN A 18 -0.80 -11.11 3.78
N PRO A 19 -0.05 -10.27 3.05
CA PRO A 19 1.39 -10.43 2.99
C PRO A 19 1.84 -10.42 4.44
N HIS A 20 2.35 -11.55 4.92
CA HIS A 20 3.07 -11.60 6.17
C HIS A 20 4.36 -10.84 5.85
N GLU A 21 4.32 -9.52 6.01
CA GLU A 21 5.46 -8.67 5.74
C GLU A 21 6.59 -9.12 6.66
N ASP A 22 7.53 -9.86 6.10
CA ASP A 22 8.70 -10.27 6.84
C ASP A 22 9.41 -8.99 7.32
N PRO A 23 9.68 -8.86 8.63
CA PRO A 23 10.23 -7.62 9.17
C PRO A 23 11.61 -7.29 8.57
N ALA A 24 12.35 -8.26 8.04
CA ALA A 24 13.58 -8.00 7.31
C ALA A 24 13.29 -7.42 5.92
N GLN A 25 12.29 -7.95 5.21
CA GLN A 25 11.87 -7.44 3.90
C GLN A 25 11.33 -6.00 4.00
N PHE A 26 10.52 -5.70 5.02
CA PHE A 26 10.06 -4.34 5.28
C PHE A 26 11.23 -3.37 5.51
N ARG A 27 12.22 -3.76 6.33
CA ARG A 27 13.43 -2.95 6.56
C ARG A 27 14.23 -2.70 5.27
N GLN A 28 14.31 -3.69 4.39
CA GLN A 28 14.99 -3.54 3.09
C GLN A 28 14.26 -2.53 2.20
N LEU A 29 12.94 -2.59 2.12
CA LEU A 29 12.14 -1.63 1.34
C LEU A 29 12.32 -0.19 1.85
N VAL A 30 12.23 0.03 3.16
CA VAL A 30 12.43 1.38 3.73
C VAL A 30 13.86 1.88 3.48
N THR A 31 14.85 0.98 3.49
CA THR A 31 16.24 1.33 3.18
C THR A 31 16.41 1.71 1.71
N ALA A 32 15.78 0.96 0.79
CA ALA A 32 15.80 1.26 -0.63
C ALA A 32 15.11 2.61 -0.93
N VAL A 33 13.93 2.86 -0.35
CA VAL A 33 13.23 4.15 -0.49
C VAL A 33 14.09 5.31 0.02
N ARG A 34 14.70 5.16 1.21
CA ARG A 34 15.61 6.20 1.73
C ARG A 34 16.84 6.41 0.86
N ALA A 35 17.43 5.34 0.34
CA ALA A 35 18.58 5.44 -0.55
C ALA A 35 18.20 6.16 -1.86
N LEU A 36 17.02 5.88 -2.39
CA LEU A 36 16.51 6.49 -3.62
C LEU A 36 16.13 7.96 -3.43
N ASN A 37 15.55 8.36 -2.28
CA ASN A 37 15.31 9.78 -1.97
C ASN A 37 16.60 10.56 -1.75
N LYS A 38 17.63 9.93 -1.17
CA LYS A 38 18.97 10.53 -1.04
C LYS A 38 19.72 10.55 -2.37
N SER A 39 19.23 9.81 -3.34
CA SER A 39 19.81 9.74 -4.66
C SER A 39 19.12 10.79 -5.53
N GLU A 40 19.89 11.56 -6.30
CA GLU A 40 19.33 12.55 -7.24
C GLU A 40 18.61 11.89 -8.44
N LEU A 41 18.39 10.58 -8.41
CA LEU A 41 17.72 9.80 -9.45
C LEU A 41 16.25 10.16 -9.66
N LEU A 42 15.57 10.66 -8.62
CA LEU A 42 14.18 11.12 -8.71
C LEU A 42 14.08 12.60 -9.10
N GLY A 43 15.17 13.35 -9.00
CA GLY A 43 15.20 14.82 -9.11
C GLY A 43 14.60 15.52 -7.87
N ASP A 44 14.77 16.84 -7.78
CA ASP A 44 14.30 17.67 -6.65
C ASP A 44 12.76 17.79 -6.55
N ASP A 45 12.05 17.40 -7.61
CA ASP A 45 10.60 17.56 -7.70
C ASP A 45 9.83 16.34 -7.17
N ARG A 46 10.54 15.26 -6.81
CA ARG A 46 9.92 13.96 -6.51
C ARG A 46 10.59 13.30 -5.31
N GLU A 47 9.75 12.77 -4.42
CA GLU A 47 10.18 11.99 -3.27
C GLU A 47 9.32 10.72 -3.16
N LEU A 48 9.93 9.58 -2.83
CA LEU A 48 9.20 8.38 -2.48
C LEU A 48 8.87 8.37 -0.99
N GLN A 49 7.60 8.19 -0.65
CA GLN A 49 7.15 8.01 0.72
C GLN A 49 6.50 6.66 0.91
N PHE A 50 6.75 6.09 2.09
CA PHE A 50 5.98 4.96 2.57
C PHE A 50 4.65 5.45 3.14
N ALA A 51 3.56 4.86 2.68
CA ALA A 51 2.22 5.07 3.20
C ALA A 51 1.54 3.74 3.53
N ARG A 52 0.44 3.82 4.26
CA ARG A 52 -0.53 2.73 4.35
C ARG A 52 -1.79 3.17 3.65
N ASP A 53 -2.26 2.32 2.74
CA ASP A 53 -3.53 2.54 2.06
C ASP A 53 -4.68 2.39 3.08
N PRO A 54 -5.56 3.38 3.23
CA PRO A 54 -6.63 3.34 4.24
C PRO A 54 -7.74 2.34 3.89
N GLY A 55 -7.90 1.97 2.62
CA GLY A 55 -8.94 1.04 2.18
C GLY A 55 -8.57 -0.42 2.45
N THR A 56 -7.32 -0.77 2.17
CA THR A 56 -6.80 -2.15 2.25
C THR A 56 -5.94 -2.39 3.49
N ARG A 57 -5.53 -1.32 4.19
CA ARG A 57 -4.53 -1.34 5.27
C ARG A 57 -3.17 -1.92 4.86
N MET A 58 -2.91 -2.04 3.56
CA MET A 58 -1.65 -2.53 3.04
C MET A 58 -0.61 -1.40 2.96
N PRO A 59 0.68 -1.69 3.12
CA PRO A 59 1.74 -0.73 2.83
C PRO A 59 1.75 -0.45 1.34
N VAL A 60 1.99 0.81 0.99
CA VAL A 60 2.10 1.26 -0.40
C VAL A 60 3.24 2.26 -0.48
N ILE A 61 3.98 2.25 -1.58
CA ILE A 61 5.00 3.26 -1.86
C ILE A 61 4.35 4.30 -2.75
N ARG A 62 4.40 5.57 -2.35
CA ARG A 62 3.87 6.69 -3.14
C ARG A 62 4.99 7.62 -3.56
N MET A 63 4.99 8.05 -4.82
CA MET A 63 5.81 9.14 -5.29
C MET A 63 5.03 10.43 -5.11
N VAL A 64 5.61 11.39 -4.41
CA VAL A 64 4.98 12.67 -4.09
C VAL A 64 5.87 13.83 -4.48
N HIS A 65 5.25 14.97 -4.73
CA HIS A 65 5.95 16.23 -4.89
C HIS A 65 6.30 16.81 -3.51
N PRO A 66 7.58 17.04 -3.17
CA PRO A 66 7.97 17.38 -1.79
C PRO A 66 7.45 18.75 -1.34
N ASN A 67 7.28 19.71 -2.27
CA ASN A 67 6.77 21.04 -1.93
C ASN A 67 5.26 21.11 -1.68
N THR A 68 4.45 20.28 -2.34
CA THR A 68 2.98 20.35 -2.28
C THR A 68 2.36 19.16 -1.55
N GLY A 69 3.10 18.05 -1.40
CA GLY A 69 2.60 16.78 -0.91
C GLY A 69 1.68 16.06 -1.88
N GLU A 70 1.59 16.53 -3.13
CA GLU A 70 0.73 15.93 -4.15
C GLU A 70 1.25 14.54 -4.53
N VAL A 71 0.36 13.55 -4.56
CA VAL A 71 0.70 12.18 -4.96
C VAL A 71 0.72 12.11 -6.48
N ILE A 72 1.89 11.88 -7.03
CA ILE A 72 2.13 11.75 -8.47
C ILE A 72 1.85 10.31 -8.90
N GLU A 73 2.31 9.34 -8.12
CA GLU A 73 2.18 7.91 -8.43
C GLU A 73 2.08 7.07 -7.16
N GLN A 74 1.41 5.92 -7.25
CA GLN A 74 1.34 4.93 -6.18
C GLN A 74 1.71 3.56 -6.74
N ILE A 75 2.71 2.94 -6.10
CA ILE A 75 3.23 1.63 -6.43
C ILE A 75 2.74 0.67 -5.33
N PRO A 76 1.80 -0.24 -5.65
CA PRO A 76 1.44 -1.33 -4.75
C PRO A 76 2.64 -2.29 -4.57
N PRO A 77 2.80 -2.89 -3.38
CA PRO A 77 3.89 -3.83 -3.10
C PRO A 77 3.78 -5.15 -3.87
#